data_AF-A0A7U5K747-F1
#
_entry.id   AF-A0A7U5K747-F1
#
_cell.length_a   1.000
_cell.length_b   1.000
_cell.length_c   1.000
_cell.angle_alpha   90.00
_cell.angle_beta   90.00
_cell.angle_gamma   90.00
#
_symmetry.space_group_name_H-M   'P 1'
#
loop_
_entity.id
_entity.type
_entity.pdbx_description
1 polymer ?
#
loop_
_entity_poly.entity_id
_entity_poly.type
_entity_poly.pdbx_seq_one_letter_code
_entity_poly.pdbx_strand_id
1 'polypeptide(L)' 'MTHAHQESGIDIHLATCREDLLAAAPRFFRKLTPAEADDMTSEVIRLLKRNGWNRLTMPVSAFLTIANYYAR' A
#
# COMPACT_ATOMS: atom_id res chain seq x y z
N MET A 1 7.58 23.47 -18.66
CA MET A 1 6.33 22.78 -18.27
C MET A 1 6.74 21.46 -17.67
N THR A 2 6.89 21.41 -16.35
CA THR A 2 7.34 20.23 -15.61
C THR A 2 6.27 19.16 -15.73
N HIS A 3 6.64 18.03 -16.34
CA HIS A 3 5.82 16.82 -16.35
C HIS A 3 5.50 16.45 -14.91
N ALA A 4 4.29 16.77 -14.45
CA ALA A 4 3.70 16.13 -13.30
C ALA A 4 3.54 14.66 -13.72
N HIS A 5 4.53 13.84 -13.41
CA HIS A 5 4.31 12.41 -13.30
C HIS A 5 3.12 12.27 -12.37
N GLN A 6 1.96 11.91 -12.92
CA GLN A 6 0.87 11.34 -12.14
C GLN A 6 1.47 10.12 -11.45
N GLU A 7 2.03 10.30 -10.26
CA GLU A 7 2.23 9.18 -9.35
C GLU A 7 0.86 8.55 -9.20
N SER A 8 0.69 7.37 -9.79
CA SER A 8 -0.55 6.62 -9.72
C SER A 8 -0.70 6.17 -8.27
N GLY A 9 -1.28 7.02 -7.43
CA GLY A 9 -1.48 6.72 -6.02
C GLY A 9 -2.29 5.43 -5.87
N ILE A 10 -1.87 4.59 -4.94
CA ILE A 10 -2.64 3.44 -4.49
C ILE A 10 -3.58 3.94 -3.40
N ASP A 11 -4.87 3.87 -3.67
CA ASP A 11 -5.87 4.17 -2.67
C ASP A 11 -6.04 2.97 -1.74
N ILE A 12 -5.81 3.19 -0.45
CA ILE A 12 -5.97 2.20 0.61
C ILE A 12 -7.02 2.71 1.59
N HIS A 13 -8.07 1.91 1.80
CA HIS A 13 -9.11 2.17 2.77
C HIS A 13 -8.89 1.31 4.00
N LEU A 14 -9.16 1.86 5.18
CA LEU A 14 -9.02 1.13 6.44
C LEU A 14 -9.88 -0.14 6.47
N ALA A 15 -11.08 -0.10 5.88
CA ALA A 15 -12.02 -1.21 5.87
C ALA A 15 -11.61 -2.36 4.93
N THR A 16 -10.96 -2.05 3.81
CA THR A 16 -10.58 -3.00 2.75
C THR A 16 -9.07 -3.05 2.56
N CYS A 17 -8.28 -2.67 3.57
CA CYS A 17 -6.84 -2.42 3.43
C CYS A 17 -6.09 -3.61 2.81
N ARG A 18 -6.40 -4.82 3.24
CA ARG A 18 -5.81 -6.06 2.72
C ARG A 18 -6.15 -6.28 1.24
N GLU A 19 -7.40 -6.05 0.86
CA GLU A 19 -7.89 -6.23 -0.51
C GLU A 19 -7.27 -5.19 -1.44
N ASP A 20 -7.17 -3.94 -0.98
CA ASP A 20 -6.54 -2.84 -1.72
C ASP A 20 -5.04 -3.14 -1.96
N LEU A 21 -4.33 -3.64 -0.95
CA LEU A 21 -2.93 -4.05 -1.08
C LEU A 21 -2.76 -5.23 -2.04
N LEU A 22 -3.62 -6.26 -1.94
CA LEU A 22 -3.60 -7.42 -2.83
C LEU A 22 -3.94 -7.06 -4.29
N ALA A 23 -4.81 -6.07 -4.50
CA ALA A 23 -5.16 -5.57 -5.83
C ALA A 23 -4.05 -4.68 -6.41
N ALA A 24 -3.34 -3.92 -5.57
CA ALA A 24 -2.24 -3.05 -5.99
C ALA A 24 -0.95 -3.82 -6.28
N ALA A 25 -0.63 -4.84 -5.49
CA ALA A 25 0.58 -5.63 -5.60
C ALA A 25 0.91 -6.15 -7.02
N PRO A 26 0.00 -6.81 -7.76
CA PRO A 26 0.31 -7.28 -9.12
C PRO A 26 0.44 -6.14 -10.15
N ARG A 27 -0.03 -4.93 -9.83
CA ARG A 27 0.05 -3.77 -10.74
C ARG A 27 1.39 -3.05 -10.64
N PHE A 28 2.00 -3.04 -9.45
CA PHE A 28 3.16 -2.21 -9.15
C PHE A 28 4.38 -2.98 -8.64
N PHE A 29 4.20 -4.21 -8.16
CA PHE A 29 5.26 -5.06 -7.60
C PHE A 29 5.15 -6.49 -8.17
N ARG A 30 5.11 -7.50 -7.30
CA ARG A 30 4.73 -8.89 -7.60
C ARG A 30 3.53 -9.28 -6.73
N LYS A 31 2.93 -10.44 -7.02
CA LYS A 31 1.93 -11.03 -6.13
C LYS A 31 2.54 -11.24 -4.73
N LEU A 32 1.85 -10.74 -3.71
CA LEU A 32 2.21 -10.98 -2.31
C LEU A 32 1.76 -12.37 -1.88
N THR A 33 2.53 -13.01 -1.02
CA THR A 33 2.06 -14.18 -0.27
C THR A 33 1.02 -13.76 0.78
N PRO A 34 0.19 -14.67 1.30
CA PRO A 34 -0.75 -14.35 2.37
C PRO A 34 -0.08 -13.72 3.59
N ALA A 35 1.09 -14.24 4.00
CA ALA A 35 1.84 -13.71 5.13
C ALA A 35 2.36 -12.28 4.88
N GLU A 36 2.97 -12.03 3.72
CA GLU A 36 3.43 -10.69 3.32
C GLU A 36 2.28 -9.68 3.30
N ALA A 37 1.11 -10.09 2.79
CA ALA A 37 -0.06 -9.24 2.75
C ALA A 37 -0.60 -8.91 4.15
N ASP A 38 -0.61 -9.89 5.07
CA ASP A 38 -1.08 -9.70 6.45
C ASP A 38 -0.13 -8.80 7.26
N ASP A 39 1.19 -8.96 7.08
CA ASP A 39 2.20 -8.11 7.71
C ASP A 39 2.11 -6.66 7.21
N MET A 40 2.03 -6.48 5.89
CA MET A 40 1.84 -5.15 5.29
C MET A 40 0.52 -4.50 5.74
N THR A 41 -0.57 -5.28 5.77
CA THR A 41 -1.89 -4.80 6.21
C THR A 41 -1.84 -4.29 7.65
N SER A 42 -1.20 -5.06 8.54
CA SER A 42 -1.06 -4.69 9.95
C SER A 42 -0.35 -3.33 10.12
N GLU A 43 0.71 -3.10 9.37
CA GLU A 43 1.47 -1.85 9.43
C GLU A 43 0.70 -0.66 8.84
N VAL A 44 0.04 -0.83 7.70
CA VAL A 44 -0.75 0.23 7.08
C VAL A 44 -1.98 0.58 7.92
N ILE A 45 -2.67 -0.41 8.49
CA ILE A 45 -3.78 -0.19 9.43
C ILE A 45 -3.29 0.55 10.67
N ARG A 46 -2.13 0.17 11.22
CA ARG A 46 -1.54 0.85 12.38
C ARG A 46 -1.27 2.33 12.08
N LEU A 47 -0.75 2.64 10.90
CA LEU A 47 -0.50 4.00 10.45
C LEU A 47 -1.80 4.79 10.25
N LEU A 48 -2.81 4.19 9.61
CA LEU A 48 -4.13 4.80 9.42
C LEU A 48 -4.78 5.16 10.77
N LYS A 49 -4.85 4.19 11.69
CA LYS A 49 -5.44 4.39 13.02
C LYS A 49 -4.69 5.43 13.85
N ARG A 50 -3.35 5.41 13.83
CA ARG A 50 -2.52 6.38 14.57
C ARG A 50 -2.81 7.82 14.17
N ASN A 51 -3.13 8.06 12.91
CA ASN A 51 -3.42 9.39 12.38
C ASN A 51 -4.93 9.71 12.32
N GLY A 52 -5.80 8.79 12.74
CA GLY A 52 -7.25 8.94 12.61
C GLY A 52 -7.75 8.95 11.16
N TRP A 53 -7.00 8.32 10.25
CA TRP A 53 -7.32 8.28 8.83
C TRP A 53 -8.13 7.03 8.48
N ASN A 54 -9.17 7.20 7.66
CA ASN A 54 -9.96 6.10 7.11
C ASN A 54 -9.51 5.70 5.70
N ARG A 55 -8.74 6.56 5.03
CA ARG A 55 -8.19 6.35 3.69
C ARG A 55 -6.80 6.98 3.61
N LEU A 56 -5.91 6.34 2.85
CA LEU A 56 -4.61 6.84 2.47
C LEU A 56 -4.45 6.69 0.96
N THR A 57 -4.07 7.77 0.29
CA THR A 57 -3.54 7.69 -1.08
C THR A 57 -2.02 7.57 -0.97
N MET A 58 -1.50 6.37 -1.18
CA MET A 58 -0.09 6.06 -1.03
C MET A 58 0.63 6.19 -2.38
N PRO A 59 1.73 6.97 -2.47
CA PRO A 59 2.58 6.95 -3.66
C PRO A 59 3.12 5.55 -3.96
N VAL A 60 3.24 5.17 -5.23
CA VAL A 60 3.78 3.85 -5.63
C VAL A 60 5.17 3.61 -5.05
N SER A 61 6.00 4.66 -4.97
CA SER A 61 7.35 4.61 -4.39
C SER A 61 7.32 4.18 -2.91
N ALA A 62 6.38 4.70 -2.13
CA ALA A 62 6.18 4.31 -0.74
C ALA A 62 5.66 2.87 -0.63
N PHE A 63 4.71 2.49 -1.49
CA PHE A 63 4.21 1.10 -1.54
C PHE A 63 5.33 0.10 -1.84
N LEU A 64 6.16 0.37 -2.85
CA LEU A 64 7.30 -0.45 -3.21
C LEU A 64 8.31 -0.58 -2.05
N THR A 65 8.57 0.51 -1.34
CA THR A 65 9.47 0.50 -0.19
C THR A 65 8.97 -0.44 0.90
N ILE A 66 7.67 -0.36 1.23
CA ILE A 66 7.03 -1.22 2.24
C ILE A 66 7.01 -2.67 1.74
N ALA A 67 6.56 -2.91 0.50
CA ALA A 67 6.47 -4.25 -0.07
C ALA A 67 7.83 -4.97 -0.08
N ASN A 68 8.91 -4.28 -0.47
CA ASN A 68 10.27 -4.86 -0.45
C ASN A 68 10.78 -5.15 0.97
N TYR A 69 10.33 -4.39 1.97
CA TYR A 69 10.70 -4.65 3.36
C TYR A 69 10.11 -5.98 3.87
N TYR A 70 8.84 -6.25 3.54
CA TYR A 70 8.12 -7.45 3.98
C TYR A 70 8.31 -8.68 3.07
N ALA A 71 8.74 -8.49 1.82
CA ALA A 71 8.96 -9.55 0.83
C ALA A 71 10.24 -10.39 1.03
N ARG A 72 10.74 -10.50 2.28
CA ARG A 72 12.01 -11.17 2.64
C ARG A 72 11.84 -12.63 2.99
#